data_AF-A0AAE0BGT0-F1
#
_entry.id   AF-A0AAE0BGT0-F1
#
_cell.length_a   1.000
_cell.length_b   1.000
_cell.length_c   1.000
_cell.angle_alpha   90.00
_cell.angle_beta   90.00
_cell.angle_gamma   90.00
#
_symmetry.space_group_name_H-M   'P 1'
#
loop_
_entity.id
_entity.type
_entity.pdbx_description
1 polymer ?
#
loop_
_entity_poly.entity_id
_entity_poly.type
_entity_poly.pdbx_seq_one_letter_code
_entity_poly.pdbx_strand_id
1 'polypeptide(L)'
;MLLRVPWGISGTLWLQVVGLQFLCLLADTRGGRVTSVPAIIDTDYGTFIDDTFALGFALQHPGLDVQLIIASGTEPALRARCVALHLRLAHVREVTLAVGLSPALGPGLGMNLTGPLFPLCEQELLPADLTLDAAAAAAELIGASDRDDWVYVVLGPATTAADFALRFPSAANRVKTIAIMGGSVCANLTLPWEATTPLPDTNIAMDVPASRRVLSNRSWGANKPAYAPVVVGAGTVLSGARWQEVLASNTPGARAVVRLYIEWQQAAARDKGYLAHAEARGVDPSQETPSQFDAAAVALAAQQAGVGMQHLHSWELHLNFTDDGYSVLPDSTSLAKTLLPCSTTTERGSPHETGWPATVAMAWKSPERANFLDDLATVLAGEESTHGDVTWSLIGLFFIFLAATAVMYMHIGRALDDGIGMQHRPMPKRFSHSEIH
;
A
#
# COMPACT_ATOMS: atom_id res chain seq x y z
N MET A 1 -30.45 60.90 -17.31
CA MET A 1 -30.08 59.71 -18.10
C MET A 1 -29.99 58.53 -17.12
N LEU A 2 -31.13 57.88 -16.86
CA LEU A 2 -31.24 56.78 -15.89
C LEU A 2 -31.16 55.48 -16.69
N LEU A 3 -30.06 54.74 -16.53
CA LEU A 3 -29.91 53.39 -17.06
C LEU A 3 -30.86 52.46 -16.30
N ARG A 4 -31.95 52.05 -16.95
CA ARG A 4 -32.78 50.92 -16.52
C ARG A 4 -32.02 49.63 -16.81
N VAL A 5 -31.63 48.91 -15.77
CA VAL A 5 -31.22 47.50 -15.87
C VAL A 5 -32.49 46.65 -15.84
N PRO A 6 -32.72 45.72 -16.79
CA PRO A 6 -33.92 44.90 -16.79
C PRO A 6 -33.85 43.87 -15.66
N TRP A 7 -34.69 44.01 -14.65
CA TRP A 7 -34.97 42.96 -13.69
C TRP A 7 -36.02 42.03 -14.28
N GLY A 8 -35.55 40.95 -14.87
CA GLY A 8 -36.37 39.84 -15.31
C GLY A 8 -35.47 38.63 -15.48
N ILE A 9 -35.68 37.61 -14.66
CA ILE A 9 -34.87 36.39 -14.55
C ILE A 9 -33.61 36.55 -13.67
N SER A 10 -33.75 36.64 -12.34
CA SER A 10 -32.55 36.69 -11.47
C SER A 10 -32.59 35.94 -10.13
N GLY A 11 -33.72 35.36 -9.70
CA GLY A 11 -33.77 34.55 -8.47
C GLY A 11 -33.92 33.05 -8.73
N THR A 12 -34.96 32.69 -9.48
CA THR A 12 -35.39 31.30 -9.70
C THR A 12 -34.47 30.53 -10.66
N LEU A 13 -33.93 31.18 -11.69
CA LEU A 13 -32.99 30.53 -12.62
C LEU A 13 -31.63 30.26 -11.95
N TRP A 14 -31.19 31.13 -11.04
CA TRP A 14 -29.98 30.93 -10.24
C TRP A 14 -30.12 29.79 -9.24
N LEU A 15 -31.26 29.70 -8.53
CA LEU A 15 -31.56 28.58 -7.64
C LEU A 15 -31.71 27.25 -8.37
N GLN A 16 -32.22 27.25 -9.61
CA GLN A 16 -32.32 26.04 -10.43
C GLN A 16 -30.97 25.57 -10.99
N VAL A 17 -30.09 26.51 -11.41
CA VAL A 17 -28.74 26.17 -11.87
C VAL A 17 -27.85 25.70 -10.73
N VAL A 18 -27.89 26.37 -9.57
CA VAL A 18 -27.18 25.94 -8.36
C VAL A 18 -27.75 24.61 -7.84
N GLY A 19 -29.07 24.43 -7.86
CA GLY A 19 -29.74 23.19 -7.47
C GLY A 19 -29.43 21.99 -8.37
N LEU A 20 -29.33 22.18 -9.70
CA LEU A 20 -28.93 21.11 -10.62
C LEU A 20 -27.44 20.74 -10.48
N GLN A 21 -26.56 21.72 -10.26
CA GLN A 21 -25.14 21.45 -9.99
C GLN A 21 -24.95 20.73 -8.64
N PHE A 22 -25.79 21.04 -7.64
CA PHE A 22 -25.80 20.34 -6.35
C PHE A 22 -26.34 18.92 -6.44
N LEU A 23 -27.31 18.63 -7.33
CA LEU A 23 -27.77 17.26 -7.58
C LEU A 23 -26.70 16.41 -8.29
N CYS A 24 -25.87 17.02 -9.15
CA CYS A 24 -24.70 16.34 -9.72
C CYS A 24 -23.59 16.11 -8.67
N LEU A 25 -23.37 17.06 -7.74
CA LEU A 25 -22.43 16.90 -6.63
C LEU A 25 -22.91 15.88 -5.59
N LEU A 26 -24.20 15.82 -5.28
CA LEU A 26 -24.77 14.80 -4.40
C LEU A 26 -24.87 13.42 -5.06
N ALA A 27 -25.01 13.35 -6.38
CA ALA A 27 -24.90 12.08 -7.12
C ALA A 27 -23.48 11.49 -7.06
N ASP A 28 -22.47 12.34 -6.82
CA ASP A 28 -21.06 11.96 -6.60
C ASP A 28 -20.71 11.71 -5.11
N THR A 29 -21.68 11.91 -4.19
CA THR A 29 -21.52 11.57 -2.75
C THR A 29 -21.89 10.14 -2.40
N ARG A 30 -21.99 9.24 -3.39
CA ARG A 30 -21.62 7.85 -3.10
C ARG A 30 -20.11 7.88 -2.91
N GLY A 31 -19.67 8.22 -1.69
CA GLY A 31 -18.32 7.96 -1.25
C GLY A 31 -17.99 6.56 -1.73
N GLY A 32 -17.10 6.47 -2.71
CA GLY A 32 -16.68 5.20 -3.25
C GLY A 32 -16.19 4.43 -2.06
N ARG A 33 -16.93 3.40 -1.63
CA ARG A 33 -16.34 2.36 -0.80
C ARG A 33 -15.07 2.01 -1.55
N VAL A 34 -13.90 2.30 -0.97
CA VAL A 34 -12.66 1.70 -1.44
C VAL A 34 -12.97 0.21 -1.45
N THR A 35 -13.15 -0.36 -2.64
CA THR A 35 -13.51 -1.75 -2.78
C THR A 35 -12.27 -2.52 -2.39
N SER A 36 -12.23 -3.01 -1.15
CA SER A 36 -11.14 -3.85 -0.71
C SER A 36 -11.17 -5.18 -1.46
N VAL A 37 -9.99 -5.74 -1.70
CA VAL A 37 -9.83 -7.06 -2.29
C VAL A 37 -9.37 -8.04 -1.22
N PRO A 38 -9.91 -9.28 -1.22
CA PRO A 38 -9.52 -10.28 -0.24
C PRO A 38 -8.07 -10.70 -0.48
N ALA A 39 -7.27 -10.71 0.57
CA ALA A 39 -5.82 -10.86 0.50
C ALA A 39 -5.30 -11.97 1.43
N ILE A 40 -4.28 -12.68 0.93
CA ILE A 40 -3.46 -13.65 1.65
C ILE A 40 -2.04 -13.09 1.72
N ILE A 41 -1.46 -13.04 2.92
CA ILE A 41 -0.08 -12.62 3.15
C ILE A 41 0.74 -13.82 3.61
N ASP A 42 1.78 -14.21 2.88
CA ASP A 42 2.68 -15.31 3.19
C ASP A 42 4.08 -14.79 3.47
N THR A 43 4.50 -14.88 4.72
CA THR A 43 5.63 -14.14 5.29
C THR A 43 6.58 -15.08 6.02
N ASP A 44 7.88 -14.87 5.86
CA ASP A 44 8.91 -15.49 6.68
C ASP A 44 9.38 -14.51 7.77
N TYR A 45 8.39 -14.00 8.50
CA TYR A 45 8.52 -13.04 9.59
C TYR A 45 9.64 -13.36 10.59
N GLY A 46 10.48 -12.37 10.89
CA GLY A 46 11.22 -12.28 12.15
C GLY A 46 12.75 -12.40 12.06
N THR A 47 13.28 -12.88 10.94
CA THR A 47 14.73 -12.86 10.68
C THR A 47 15.19 -11.45 10.34
N PHE A 48 14.65 -10.91 9.26
CA PHE A 48 14.74 -9.50 8.91
C PHE A 48 13.49 -8.78 9.39
N ILE A 49 13.56 -7.45 9.46
CA ILE A 49 12.49 -6.64 10.06
C ILE A 49 11.49 -6.13 9.03
N ASP A 50 11.81 -6.16 7.75
CA ASP A 50 10.96 -5.67 6.66
C ASP A 50 9.61 -6.39 6.56
N ASP A 51 9.49 -7.68 6.92
CA ASP A 51 8.20 -8.35 7.08
C ASP A 51 7.29 -7.64 8.11
N THR A 52 7.87 -7.06 9.16
CA THR A 52 7.11 -6.33 10.20
C THR A 52 6.44 -5.12 9.60
N PHE A 53 7.18 -4.36 8.80
CA PHE A 53 6.64 -3.18 8.12
C PHE A 53 5.65 -3.59 7.04
N ALA A 54 5.94 -4.63 6.25
CA ALA A 54 5.04 -5.12 5.22
C ALA A 54 3.71 -5.63 5.77
N LEU A 55 3.73 -6.40 6.87
CA LEU A 55 2.52 -6.88 7.52
C LEU A 55 1.75 -5.71 8.16
N GLY A 56 2.44 -4.81 8.85
CA GLY A 56 1.82 -3.62 9.44
C GLY A 56 1.18 -2.70 8.39
N PHE A 57 1.81 -2.62 7.21
CA PHE A 57 1.30 -1.89 6.06
C PHE A 57 0.08 -2.59 5.44
N ALA A 58 0.16 -3.90 5.17
CA ALA A 58 -0.94 -4.67 4.59
C ALA A 58 -2.20 -4.65 5.47
N LEU A 59 -2.04 -4.81 6.79
CA LEU A 59 -3.15 -4.81 7.75
C LEU A 59 -3.84 -3.45 7.89
N GLN A 60 -3.14 -2.35 7.62
CA GLN A 60 -3.67 -0.98 7.71
C GLN A 60 -4.10 -0.43 6.34
N HIS A 61 -3.77 -1.13 5.25
CA HIS A 61 -4.04 -0.64 3.90
C HIS A 61 -5.54 -0.75 3.54
N PRO A 62 -6.24 0.35 3.24
CA PRO A 62 -7.71 0.36 3.09
C PRO A 62 -8.22 -0.46 1.90
N GLY A 63 -7.36 -0.70 0.91
CA GLY A 63 -7.67 -1.53 -0.26
C GLY A 63 -7.43 -3.04 -0.09
N LEU A 64 -6.76 -3.47 0.98
CA LEU A 64 -6.44 -4.89 1.19
C LEU A 64 -7.22 -5.42 2.38
N ASP A 65 -8.14 -6.35 2.13
CA ASP A 65 -8.84 -7.09 3.16
C ASP A 65 -8.04 -8.36 3.49
N VAL A 66 -7.09 -8.26 4.42
CA VAL A 66 -6.22 -9.37 4.80
C VAL A 66 -7.02 -10.40 5.59
N GLN A 67 -7.33 -11.55 4.97
CA GLN A 67 -8.16 -12.60 5.58
C GLN A 67 -7.35 -13.78 6.10
N LEU A 68 -6.16 -14.01 5.53
CA LEU A 68 -5.25 -15.09 5.93
C LEU A 68 -3.81 -14.59 5.95
N ILE A 69 -3.11 -14.88 7.05
CA ILE A 69 -1.67 -14.76 7.14
C ILE A 69 -1.07 -16.17 7.26
N ILE A 70 -0.11 -16.46 6.41
CA ILE A 70 0.66 -17.69 6.38
C ILE A 70 2.06 -17.37 6.89
N ALA A 71 2.51 -18.08 7.92
CA ALA A 71 3.90 -18.01 8.36
C ALA A 71 4.71 -19.14 7.71
N SER A 72 5.60 -18.79 6.78
CA SER A 72 6.44 -19.72 6.01
C SER A 72 7.93 -19.50 6.29
N GLY A 73 8.80 -20.22 5.58
CA GLY A 73 10.25 -20.12 5.78
C GLY A 73 10.74 -21.13 6.83
N THR A 74 11.99 -20.99 7.26
CA THR A 74 12.56 -21.89 8.30
C THR A 74 11.80 -21.76 9.61
N GLU A 75 11.56 -22.86 10.34
CA GLU A 75 10.82 -22.83 11.62
C GLU A 75 9.44 -22.13 11.53
N PRO A 76 8.55 -22.54 10.61
CA PRO A 76 7.31 -21.79 10.31
C PRO A 76 6.38 -21.66 11.53
N ALA A 77 6.39 -22.62 12.46
CA ALA A 77 5.63 -22.53 13.71
C ALA A 77 6.15 -21.43 14.65
N LEU A 78 7.46 -21.18 14.69
CA LEU A 78 8.04 -20.09 15.46
C LEU A 78 7.73 -18.74 14.80
N ARG A 79 7.77 -18.68 13.48
CA ARG A 79 7.38 -17.47 12.73
C ARG A 79 5.89 -17.17 12.89
N ALA A 80 5.04 -18.19 12.97
CA ALA A 80 3.63 -18.01 13.32
C ALA A 80 3.47 -17.37 14.71
N ARG A 81 4.35 -17.69 15.68
CA ARG A 81 4.35 -16.99 16.98
C ARG A 81 4.76 -15.52 16.84
N CYS A 82 5.71 -15.21 15.96
CA CYS A 82 6.06 -13.81 15.68
C CYS A 82 4.89 -13.04 15.06
N VAL A 83 4.17 -13.64 14.12
CA VAL A 83 2.96 -13.05 13.54
C VAL A 83 1.87 -12.89 14.62
N ALA A 84 1.64 -13.90 15.45
CA ALA A 84 0.67 -13.83 16.55
C ALA A 84 1.01 -12.69 17.53
N LEU A 85 2.30 -12.51 17.84
CA LEU A 85 2.79 -11.40 18.65
C LEU A 85 2.49 -10.05 17.99
N HIS A 86 2.77 -9.92 16.69
CA HIS A 86 2.42 -8.71 15.92
C HIS A 86 0.92 -8.43 16.03
N LEU A 87 0.07 -9.39 15.66
CA LEU A 87 -1.39 -9.23 15.66
C LEU A 87 -1.92 -8.84 17.05
N ARG A 88 -1.39 -9.47 18.10
CA ARG A 88 -1.75 -9.12 19.49
C ARG A 88 -1.36 -7.70 19.83
N LEU A 89 -0.16 -7.24 19.46
CA LEU A 89 0.30 -5.88 19.70
C LEU A 89 -0.49 -4.84 18.88
N ALA A 90 -0.86 -5.21 17.64
CA ALA A 90 -1.65 -4.39 16.74
C ALA A 90 -3.16 -4.44 17.02
N HIS A 91 -3.60 -5.24 18.00
CA HIS A 91 -5.00 -5.44 18.37
C HIS A 91 -5.87 -5.99 17.22
N VAL A 92 -5.28 -6.78 16.32
CA VAL A 92 -5.97 -7.44 15.20
C VAL A 92 -6.41 -8.85 15.64
N ARG A 93 -7.68 -9.20 15.43
CA ARG A 93 -8.26 -10.49 15.88
C ARG A 93 -9.03 -11.28 14.82
N GLU A 94 -9.42 -10.65 13.72
CA GLU A 94 -10.34 -11.24 12.72
C GLU A 94 -9.59 -11.90 11.55
N VAL A 95 -8.26 -11.98 11.62
CA VAL A 95 -7.42 -12.54 10.55
C VAL A 95 -7.02 -13.96 10.91
N THR A 96 -7.22 -14.90 9.98
CA THR A 96 -6.81 -16.29 10.16
C THR A 96 -5.28 -16.38 10.11
N LEU A 97 -4.68 -17.16 11.01
CA LEU A 97 -3.25 -17.48 10.99
C LEU A 97 -3.05 -18.96 10.67
N ALA A 98 -2.17 -19.26 9.71
CA ALA A 98 -1.79 -20.62 9.37
C ALA A 98 -0.27 -20.80 9.33
N VAL A 99 0.18 -22.03 9.62
CA VAL A 99 1.57 -22.45 9.51
C VAL A 99 1.79 -23.00 8.11
N GLY A 100 2.74 -22.38 7.40
CA GLY A 100 3.20 -22.78 6.08
C GLY A 100 4.27 -23.88 6.12
N LEU A 101 4.92 -24.06 4.98
CA LEU A 101 5.98 -25.03 4.79
C LEU A 101 7.35 -24.41 5.04
N SER A 102 8.24 -25.21 5.64
CA SER A 102 9.66 -24.93 5.63
C SER A 102 10.26 -25.33 4.27
N PRO A 103 11.08 -24.49 3.65
CA PRO A 103 11.78 -24.86 2.42
C PRO A 103 12.71 -26.06 2.68
N ALA A 104 12.80 -26.94 1.68
CA ALA A 104 13.79 -28.00 1.67
C ALA A 104 15.14 -27.38 1.30
N LEU A 105 15.82 -26.79 2.29
CA LEU A 105 17.09 -26.09 2.10
C LEU A 105 18.06 -26.98 1.31
N GLY A 106 18.52 -26.47 0.16
CA GLY A 106 19.56 -27.13 -0.61
C GLY A 106 20.87 -27.22 0.19
N PRO A 107 21.73 -28.21 -0.09
CA PRO A 107 23.06 -28.28 0.51
C PRO A 107 23.88 -27.07 0.05
N GLY A 108 24.02 -26.04 0.89
CA GLY A 108 24.89 -24.91 0.58
C GLY A 108 24.50 -23.54 1.12
N LEU A 109 23.28 -23.33 1.59
CA LEU A 109 22.91 -21.98 2.08
C LEU A 109 23.70 -21.59 3.32
N GLY A 110 23.98 -22.50 4.27
CA GLY A 110 24.85 -22.22 5.43
C GLY A 110 24.45 -21.00 6.28
N MET A 111 23.28 -20.40 6.02
CA MET A 111 22.82 -19.17 6.63
C MET A 111 22.15 -19.49 7.94
N ASN A 112 22.64 -18.86 9.01
CA ASN A 112 21.91 -18.83 10.27
C ASN A 112 20.74 -17.84 10.12
N LEU A 113 19.56 -18.37 9.79
CA LEU A 113 18.32 -17.60 9.67
C LEU A 113 17.59 -17.45 11.01
N THR A 114 18.25 -17.71 12.13
CA THR A 114 17.70 -17.37 13.46
C THR A 114 17.42 -15.88 13.49
N GLY A 115 16.20 -15.51 13.86
CA GLY A 115 15.78 -14.12 13.89
C GLY A 115 16.03 -13.43 15.24
N PRO A 116 16.40 -12.14 15.25
CA PRO A 116 16.55 -11.36 16.48
C PRO A 116 15.26 -11.27 17.31
N LEU A 117 14.08 -11.39 16.66
CA LEU A 117 12.79 -11.40 17.34
C LEU A 117 12.43 -12.76 17.94
N PHE A 118 13.08 -13.86 17.54
CA PHE A 118 12.67 -15.21 17.91
C PHE A 118 12.57 -15.43 19.43
N PRO A 119 13.53 -14.98 20.27
CA PRO A 119 13.41 -15.12 21.72
C PRO A 119 12.18 -14.42 22.32
N LEU A 120 11.71 -13.34 21.70
CA LEU A 120 10.48 -12.67 22.09
C LEU A 120 9.25 -13.44 21.59
N CYS A 121 9.29 -13.92 20.33
CA CYS A 121 8.21 -14.70 19.74
C CYS A 121 7.96 -16.04 20.46
N GLU A 122 9.01 -16.71 20.94
CA GLU A 122 8.89 -17.98 21.68
C GLU A 122 7.98 -17.88 22.92
N GLN A 123 7.87 -16.68 23.50
CA GLN A 123 7.02 -16.40 24.65
C GLN A 123 5.53 -16.26 24.28
N GLU A 124 5.23 -16.07 22.99
CA GLU A 124 3.86 -15.93 22.50
C GLU A 124 3.19 -17.30 22.37
N LEU A 125 1.91 -17.34 22.74
CA LEU A 125 1.05 -18.51 22.55
C LEU A 125 0.39 -18.43 21.18
N LEU A 126 0.42 -19.54 20.45
CA LEU A 126 -0.32 -19.64 19.20
C LEU A 126 -1.83 -19.70 19.48
N PRO A 127 -2.67 -19.15 18.59
CA PRO A 127 -4.12 -19.32 18.65
C PRO A 127 -4.52 -20.80 18.71
N ALA A 128 -5.61 -21.11 19.43
CA ALA A 128 -6.09 -22.48 19.56
C ALA A 128 -6.62 -23.07 18.24
N ASP A 129 -7.05 -22.19 17.33
CA ASP A 129 -7.58 -22.46 16.01
C ASP A 129 -6.52 -22.33 14.90
N LEU A 130 -5.23 -22.34 15.25
CA LEU A 130 -4.13 -22.29 14.29
C LEU A 130 -4.20 -23.47 13.30
N THR A 131 -4.22 -23.16 12.00
CA THR A 131 -4.17 -24.18 10.95
C THR A 131 -2.73 -24.60 10.65
N LEU A 132 -2.44 -25.91 10.65
CA LEU A 132 -1.10 -26.44 10.36
C LEU A 132 -0.85 -26.76 8.88
N ASP A 133 -1.87 -26.62 8.03
CA ASP A 133 -1.79 -26.81 6.58
C ASP A 133 -2.27 -25.53 5.88
N ALA A 134 -1.37 -24.57 5.72
CA ALA A 134 -1.70 -23.28 5.13
C ALA A 134 -2.22 -23.36 3.70
N ALA A 135 -1.75 -24.32 2.89
CA ALA A 135 -2.25 -24.52 1.53
C ALA A 135 -3.73 -24.95 1.55
N ALA A 136 -4.10 -25.86 2.45
CA ALA A 136 -5.50 -26.23 2.63
C ALA A 136 -6.35 -25.08 3.18
N ALA A 137 -5.82 -24.32 4.16
CA ALA A 137 -6.49 -23.14 4.71
C ALA A 137 -6.82 -22.10 3.63
N ALA A 138 -5.83 -21.78 2.78
CA ALA A 138 -6.00 -20.86 1.66
C ALA A 138 -7.06 -21.37 0.67
N ALA A 139 -7.04 -22.67 0.33
CA ALA A 139 -7.99 -23.26 -0.59
C ALA A 139 -9.42 -23.29 -0.03
N GLU A 140 -9.58 -23.59 1.26
CA GLU A 140 -10.88 -23.57 1.94
C GLU A 140 -11.44 -22.15 1.99
N LEU A 141 -10.62 -21.18 2.40
CA LEU A 141 -11.01 -19.78 2.47
C LEU A 141 -11.44 -19.23 1.11
N ILE A 142 -10.62 -19.45 0.07
CA ILE A 142 -10.95 -19.06 -1.31
C ILE A 142 -12.20 -19.79 -1.78
N GLY A 143 -12.33 -21.09 -1.49
CA GLY A 143 -13.45 -21.93 -1.89
C GLY A 143 -14.79 -21.53 -1.27
N ALA A 144 -14.77 -21.06 -0.02
CA ALA A 144 -15.95 -20.57 0.71
C ALA A 144 -16.43 -19.19 0.25
N SER A 145 -15.57 -18.41 -0.39
CA SER A 145 -15.89 -17.10 -0.96
C SER A 145 -16.58 -17.21 -2.32
N ASP A 146 -17.32 -16.18 -2.71
CA ASP A 146 -17.86 -15.98 -4.07
C ASP A 146 -16.95 -15.09 -4.95
N ARG A 147 -15.83 -14.59 -4.40
CA ARG A 147 -14.88 -13.67 -5.03
C ARG A 147 -13.84 -14.38 -5.91
N ASP A 148 -13.49 -13.81 -7.05
CA ASP A 148 -12.46 -14.30 -7.98
C ASP A 148 -11.29 -13.32 -8.17
N ASP A 149 -11.22 -12.31 -7.32
CA ASP A 149 -10.22 -11.24 -7.34
C ASP A 149 -9.27 -11.29 -6.15
N TRP A 150 -8.91 -12.50 -5.72
CA TRP A 150 -8.01 -12.70 -4.60
C TRP A 150 -6.60 -12.18 -4.90
N VAL A 151 -6.00 -11.59 -3.87
CA VAL A 151 -4.60 -11.19 -3.85
C VAL A 151 -3.79 -12.17 -3.00
N TYR A 152 -2.66 -12.62 -3.51
CA TYR A 152 -1.71 -13.43 -2.76
C TYR A 152 -0.34 -12.76 -2.79
N VAL A 153 0.11 -12.24 -1.63
CA VAL A 153 1.44 -11.65 -1.45
C VAL A 153 2.37 -12.67 -0.81
N VAL A 154 3.51 -12.93 -1.44
CA VAL A 154 4.56 -13.84 -0.95
C VAL A 154 5.80 -13.01 -0.63
N LEU A 155 6.17 -12.95 0.66
CA LEU A 155 7.26 -12.12 1.19
C LEU A 155 8.50 -12.96 1.53
N GLY A 156 8.35 -14.28 1.65
CA GLY A 156 9.44 -15.22 1.90
C GLY A 156 9.68 -16.23 0.78
N PRO A 157 10.37 -17.35 1.07
CA PRO A 157 10.53 -18.46 0.14
C PRO A 157 9.17 -18.98 -0.35
N ALA A 158 9.03 -19.15 -1.67
CA ALA A 158 7.75 -19.47 -2.31
C ALA A 158 7.26 -20.92 -2.11
N THR A 159 7.77 -21.64 -1.11
CA THR A 159 7.49 -23.07 -0.85
C THR A 159 6.00 -23.33 -0.63
N THR A 160 5.35 -22.56 0.25
CA THR A 160 3.92 -22.72 0.55
C THR A 160 3.06 -22.32 -0.64
N ALA A 161 3.36 -21.20 -1.29
CA ALA A 161 2.65 -20.77 -2.51
C ALA A 161 2.76 -21.80 -3.65
N ALA A 162 3.92 -22.43 -3.82
CA ALA A 162 4.12 -23.50 -4.80
C ALA A 162 3.30 -24.76 -4.46
N ASP A 163 3.25 -25.15 -3.18
CA ASP A 163 2.44 -26.28 -2.70
C ASP A 163 0.93 -26.02 -2.87
N PHE A 164 0.47 -24.83 -2.48
CA PHE A 164 -0.91 -24.38 -2.68
C PHE A 164 -1.34 -24.48 -4.15
N ALA A 165 -0.56 -23.89 -5.06
CA ALA A 165 -0.89 -23.88 -6.47
C ALA A 165 -0.79 -25.25 -7.14
N LEU A 166 -0.01 -26.18 -6.57
CA LEU A 166 0.08 -27.57 -7.03
C LEU A 166 -1.10 -28.41 -6.55
N ARG A 167 -1.44 -28.33 -5.27
CA ARG A 167 -2.48 -29.16 -4.63
C ARG A 167 -3.90 -28.65 -4.91
N PHE A 168 -4.07 -27.34 -5.03
CA PHE A 168 -5.37 -26.68 -5.14
C PHE A 168 -5.46 -25.79 -6.39
N PRO A 169 -5.26 -26.33 -7.60
CA PRO A 169 -5.19 -25.55 -8.83
C PRO A 169 -6.48 -24.76 -9.12
N SER A 170 -7.65 -25.25 -8.71
CA SER A 170 -8.92 -24.52 -8.87
C SER A 170 -9.03 -23.30 -7.96
N ALA A 171 -8.48 -23.35 -6.74
CA ALA A 171 -8.42 -22.20 -5.84
C ALA A 171 -7.35 -21.20 -6.31
N ALA A 172 -6.19 -21.69 -6.73
CA ALA A 172 -5.13 -20.85 -7.30
C ALA A 172 -5.59 -20.04 -8.51
N ASN A 173 -6.50 -20.59 -9.32
CA ASN A 173 -7.05 -19.88 -10.49
C ASN A 173 -7.95 -18.69 -10.12
N ARG A 174 -8.36 -18.57 -8.86
CA ARG A 174 -9.12 -17.42 -8.32
C ARG A 174 -8.21 -16.35 -7.72
N VAL A 175 -6.89 -16.59 -7.66
CA VAL A 175 -5.90 -15.58 -7.32
C VAL A 175 -5.65 -14.73 -8.57
N LYS A 176 -6.23 -13.53 -8.58
CA LYS A 176 -6.12 -12.57 -9.66
C LYS A 176 -4.80 -11.83 -9.65
N THR A 177 -4.25 -11.60 -8.46
CA THR A 177 -2.97 -10.93 -8.27
C THR A 177 -2.08 -11.78 -7.39
N ILE A 178 -0.90 -12.14 -7.90
CA ILE A 178 0.16 -12.71 -7.07
C ILE A 178 1.40 -11.82 -7.16
N ALA A 179 1.81 -11.30 -6.01
CA ALA A 179 2.97 -10.43 -5.86
C ALA A 179 4.01 -11.10 -4.97
N ILE A 180 5.29 -11.04 -5.37
CA ILE A 180 6.37 -11.80 -4.74
C ILE A 180 7.52 -10.84 -4.43
N MET A 181 7.95 -10.76 -3.18
CA MET A 181 9.28 -10.22 -2.88
C MET A 181 10.30 -11.27 -3.32
N GLY A 182 11.14 -10.89 -4.27
CA GLY A 182 12.25 -11.75 -4.65
C GLY A 182 12.88 -11.40 -6.00
N GLY A 183 14.13 -11.80 -6.10
CA GLY A 183 14.94 -11.71 -7.30
C GLY A 183 15.85 -10.48 -7.33
N SER A 184 16.97 -10.62 -8.02
CA SER A 184 17.98 -9.59 -8.20
C SER A 184 18.29 -9.45 -9.69
N VAL A 185 17.54 -8.58 -10.37
CA VAL A 185 17.61 -8.39 -11.84
C VAL A 185 18.56 -7.28 -12.30
N CYS A 186 19.15 -6.55 -11.35
CA CYS A 186 20.02 -5.40 -11.63
C CYS A 186 21.51 -5.79 -11.65
N ALA A 187 22.28 -5.11 -12.49
CA ALA A 187 23.74 -5.11 -12.41
C ALA A 187 24.22 -3.89 -11.63
N ASN A 188 25.26 -4.07 -10.82
CA ASN A 188 26.03 -3.01 -10.15
C ASN A 188 25.21 -2.12 -9.18
N LEU A 189 24.12 -2.64 -8.62
CA LEU A 189 23.42 -1.97 -7.53
C LEU A 189 24.14 -2.25 -6.21
N THR A 190 24.64 -1.21 -5.55
CA THR A 190 25.19 -1.32 -4.19
C THR A 190 24.06 -1.30 -3.16
N LEU A 191 24.05 -2.31 -2.30
CA LEU A 191 23.08 -2.49 -1.22
C LEU A 191 23.58 -1.88 0.10
N PRO A 192 22.69 -1.63 1.09
CA PRO A 192 23.05 -0.99 2.35
C PRO A 192 24.17 -1.69 3.15
N TRP A 193 24.35 -3.01 2.95
CA TRP A 193 25.39 -3.82 3.60
C TRP A 193 26.63 -4.03 2.70
N GLU A 194 26.88 -3.11 1.75
CA GLU A 194 28.05 -3.09 0.87
C GLU A 194 28.18 -4.28 -0.10
N ALA A 195 27.12 -5.09 -0.25
CA ALA A 195 27.02 -6.05 -1.34
C ALA A 195 26.65 -5.36 -2.66
N THR A 196 27.06 -5.96 -3.78
CA THR A 196 26.76 -5.44 -5.12
C THR A 196 26.07 -6.50 -5.96
N THR A 197 24.97 -6.13 -6.64
CA THR A 197 24.24 -7.05 -7.53
C THR A 197 25.03 -7.37 -8.82
N PRO A 198 24.84 -8.55 -9.43
CA PRO A 198 23.88 -9.59 -9.07
C PRO A 198 24.32 -10.39 -7.85
N LEU A 199 23.36 -10.72 -6.99
CA LEU A 199 23.54 -11.68 -5.90
C LEU A 199 22.38 -12.69 -5.93
N PRO A 200 22.56 -13.89 -5.36
CA PRO A 200 21.45 -14.81 -5.19
C PRO A 200 20.50 -14.19 -4.17
N ASP A 201 19.23 -14.02 -4.57
CA ASP A 201 18.21 -13.50 -3.67
C ASP A 201 17.89 -14.54 -2.59
N THR A 202 17.76 -14.12 -1.33
CA THR A 202 17.56 -15.02 -0.19
C THR A 202 16.32 -15.91 -0.37
N ASN A 203 15.17 -15.31 -0.71
CA ASN A 203 13.91 -16.03 -0.84
C ASN A 203 13.93 -17.01 -2.01
N ILE A 204 14.53 -16.61 -3.13
CA ILE A 204 14.72 -17.48 -4.29
C ILE A 204 15.69 -18.62 -3.98
N ALA A 205 16.84 -18.30 -3.38
CA ALA A 205 17.90 -19.28 -3.12
C ALA A 205 17.47 -20.32 -2.08
N MET A 206 16.61 -19.94 -1.13
CA MET A 206 16.04 -20.87 -0.13
C MET A 206 15.21 -22.00 -0.75
N ASP A 207 14.49 -21.74 -1.84
CA ASP A 207 13.73 -22.76 -2.56
C ASP A 207 13.58 -22.42 -4.06
N VAL A 208 14.66 -22.67 -4.81
CA VAL A 208 14.69 -22.46 -6.26
C VAL A 208 13.62 -23.31 -6.97
N PRO A 209 13.43 -24.61 -6.66
CA PRO A 209 12.37 -25.41 -7.28
C PRO A 209 10.97 -24.83 -7.07
N ALA A 210 10.64 -24.36 -5.86
CA ALA A 210 9.35 -23.71 -5.59
C ALA A 210 9.22 -22.40 -6.34
N SER A 211 10.26 -21.56 -6.35
CA SER A 211 10.28 -20.28 -7.06
C SER A 211 10.05 -20.46 -8.57
N ARG A 212 10.73 -21.42 -9.20
CA ARG A 212 10.50 -21.78 -10.61
C ARG A 212 9.10 -22.34 -10.83
N ARG A 213 8.56 -23.11 -9.88
CA ARG A 213 7.20 -23.63 -9.96
C ARG A 213 6.18 -22.50 -9.92
N VAL A 214 6.25 -21.57 -8.97
CA VAL A 214 5.35 -20.41 -8.91
C VAL A 214 5.40 -19.60 -10.20
N LEU A 215 6.61 -19.30 -10.70
CA LEU A 215 6.82 -18.53 -11.92
C LEU A 215 6.22 -19.19 -13.17
N SER A 216 6.29 -20.52 -13.27
CA SER A 216 5.82 -21.28 -14.43
C SER A 216 4.40 -21.84 -14.29
N ASN A 217 3.79 -21.77 -13.10
CA ASN A 217 2.51 -22.40 -12.84
C ASN A 217 1.39 -21.73 -13.64
N ARG A 218 0.63 -22.54 -14.38
CA ARG A 218 -0.53 -22.09 -15.17
C ARG A 218 -1.82 -22.02 -14.34
N SER A 219 -1.81 -22.57 -13.13
CA SER A 219 -2.94 -22.54 -12.21
C SER A 219 -3.23 -21.15 -11.67
N TRP A 220 -2.35 -20.17 -11.84
CA TRP A 220 -2.66 -18.75 -11.61
C TRP A 220 -3.63 -18.16 -12.66
N GLY A 221 -4.09 -18.97 -13.62
CA GLY A 221 -5.01 -18.55 -14.67
C GLY A 221 -4.31 -17.76 -15.77
N ALA A 222 -4.94 -16.66 -16.19
CA ALA A 222 -4.33 -15.71 -17.13
C ALA A 222 -3.30 -14.78 -16.46
N ASN A 223 -3.17 -14.86 -15.13
CA ASN A 223 -2.37 -13.93 -14.34
C ASN A 223 -0.90 -14.37 -14.33
N LYS A 224 -0.01 -13.38 -14.36
CA LYS A 224 1.44 -13.59 -14.26
C LYS A 224 1.91 -13.15 -12.87
N PRO A 225 2.78 -13.91 -12.20
CA PRO A 225 3.39 -13.44 -10.95
C PRO A 225 4.17 -12.14 -11.15
N ALA A 226 3.88 -11.16 -10.30
CA ALA A 226 4.56 -9.88 -10.28
C ALA A 226 5.66 -9.90 -9.21
N TYR A 227 6.91 -9.67 -9.60
CA TYR A 227 8.03 -9.67 -8.68
C TYR A 227 8.38 -8.23 -8.28
N ALA A 228 8.58 -8.00 -6.99
CA ALA A 228 9.26 -6.85 -6.42
C ALA A 228 10.72 -7.26 -6.13
N PRO A 229 11.64 -7.08 -7.10
CA PRO A 229 13.04 -7.47 -6.92
C PRO A 229 13.74 -6.55 -5.92
N VAL A 230 14.91 -6.99 -5.43
CA VAL A 230 15.77 -6.28 -4.46
C VAL A 230 15.94 -4.79 -4.79
N VAL A 231 16.05 -4.40 -6.06
CA VAL A 231 16.19 -3.00 -6.48
C VAL A 231 15.03 -2.09 -6.06
N VAL A 232 13.81 -2.64 -5.93
CA VAL A 232 12.64 -1.85 -5.54
C VAL A 232 12.67 -1.54 -4.05
N GLY A 233 13.12 -2.48 -3.23
CA GLY A 233 13.30 -2.25 -1.79
C GLY A 233 14.57 -1.50 -1.43
N ALA A 234 15.63 -1.64 -2.23
CA ALA A 234 16.91 -1.01 -1.97
C ALA A 234 16.79 0.53 -1.98
N GLY A 235 17.06 1.14 -0.83
CA GLY A 235 16.93 2.60 -0.65
C GLY A 235 15.49 3.07 -0.44
N THR A 236 14.54 2.16 -0.25
CA THR A 236 13.22 2.46 0.31
C THR A 236 13.36 2.59 1.82
N VAL A 237 13.65 3.80 2.28
CA VAL A 237 13.87 4.11 3.69
C VAL A 237 12.92 5.21 4.10
N LEU A 238 12.12 4.96 5.14
CA LEU A 238 11.37 6.03 5.81
C LEU A 238 12.34 6.76 6.73
N SER A 239 12.46 8.07 6.54
CA SER A 239 13.29 8.95 7.36
C SER A 239 12.66 10.34 7.45
N GLY A 240 13.20 11.19 8.33
CA GLY A 240 12.73 12.57 8.47
C GLY A 240 11.25 12.63 8.84
N ALA A 241 10.51 13.61 8.28
CA ALA A 241 9.11 13.87 8.64
C ALA A 241 8.20 12.63 8.53
N ARG A 242 8.36 11.83 7.47
CA ARG A 242 7.60 10.60 7.24
C ARG A 242 7.74 9.60 8.39
N TRP A 243 8.97 9.37 8.82
CA TRP A 243 9.22 8.44 9.93
C TRP A 243 8.80 9.03 11.27
N GLN A 244 8.99 10.34 11.47
CA GLN A 244 8.53 11.00 12.69
C GLN A 244 7.01 10.94 12.87
N GLU A 245 6.25 10.95 11.78
CA GLU A 245 4.80 10.75 11.79
C GLU A 245 4.42 9.35 12.32
N VAL A 246 5.05 8.30 11.78
CA VAL A 246 4.83 6.92 12.25
C VAL A 246 5.24 6.76 13.71
N LEU A 247 6.36 7.35 14.13
CA LEU A 247 6.81 7.34 15.53
C LEU A 247 5.86 8.06 16.48
N ALA A 248 5.22 9.15 16.02
CA ALA A 248 4.27 9.93 16.80
C ALA A 248 2.86 9.30 16.85
N SER A 249 2.57 8.35 15.95
CA SER A 249 1.26 7.74 15.85
C SER A 249 0.89 6.93 17.10
N ASN A 250 -0.40 7.02 17.46
CA ASN A 250 -1.00 6.30 18.57
C ASN A 250 -1.91 5.15 18.10
N THR A 251 -1.87 4.76 16.83
CA THR A 251 -2.61 3.57 16.40
C THR A 251 -1.93 2.31 16.94
N PRO A 252 -2.71 1.27 17.30
CA PRO A 252 -2.13 -0.01 17.71
C PRO A 252 -1.17 -0.60 16.67
N GLY A 253 -1.51 -0.49 15.38
CA GLY A 253 -0.67 -0.95 14.26
C GLY A 253 0.69 -0.27 14.20
N ALA A 254 0.72 1.07 14.18
CA ALA A 254 1.97 1.85 14.19
C ALA A 254 2.85 1.47 15.40
N ARG A 255 2.26 1.43 16.60
CA ARG A 255 3.00 1.08 17.82
C ARG A 255 3.55 -0.34 17.80
N ALA A 256 2.84 -1.29 17.20
CA ALA A 256 3.33 -2.66 17.06
C ALA A 256 4.57 -2.71 16.17
N VAL A 257 4.53 -2.08 15.00
CA VAL A 257 5.66 -1.99 14.06
C VAL A 257 6.86 -1.32 14.72
N VAL A 258 6.68 -0.14 15.30
CA VAL A 258 7.77 0.61 15.96
C VAL A 258 8.37 -0.20 17.11
N ARG A 259 7.54 -0.84 17.94
CA ARG A 259 8.02 -1.66 19.06
C ARG A 259 8.87 -2.82 18.57
N LEU A 260 8.37 -3.59 17.61
CA LEU A 260 9.08 -4.76 17.09
C LEU A 260 10.37 -4.37 16.37
N TYR A 261 10.39 -3.23 15.67
CA TYR A 261 11.60 -2.70 15.07
C TYR A 261 12.67 -2.35 16.11
N ILE A 262 12.29 -1.66 17.19
CA ILE A 262 13.23 -1.31 18.28
C ILE A 262 13.79 -2.59 18.94
N GLU A 263 12.95 -3.58 19.22
CA GLU A 263 13.39 -4.85 19.82
C GLU A 263 14.35 -5.61 18.89
N TRP A 264 14.01 -5.73 17.61
CA TRP A 264 14.86 -6.36 16.61
C TRP A 264 16.20 -5.65 16.49
N GLN A 265 16.20 -4.32 16.39
CA GLN A 265 17.43 -3.55 16.20
C GLN A 265 18.36 -3.70 17.41
N GLN A 266 17.82 -3.62 18.63
CA GLN A 266 18.61 -3.78 19.85
C GLN A 266 19.18 -5.18 20.00
N ALA A 267 18.41 -6.22 19.68
CA ALA A 267 18.87 -7.61 19.72
C ALA A 267 19.95 -7.87 18.66
N ALA A 268 19.67 -7.52 17.40
CA ALA A 268 20.57 -7.73 16.26
C ALA A 268 21.87 -6.94 16.38
N ALA A 269 21.82 -5.69 16.85
CA ALA A 269 23.02 -4.85 17.00
C ALA A 269 23.99 -5.39 18.08
N ARG A 270 23.50 -6.19 19.04
CA ARG A 270 24.32 -6.76 20.14
C ARG A 270 24.97 -8.09 19.80
N ASP A 271 24.38 -8.87 18.89
CA ASP A 271 24.86 -10.21 18.55
C ASP A 271 25.30 -10.32 17.09
N LYS A 272 26.60 -10.56 16.89
CA LYS A 272 27.23 -10.74 15.57
C LYS A 272 26.86 -12.08 14.90
N GLY A 273 26.22 -12.99 15.64
CA GLY A 273 25.73 -14.27 15.13
C GLY A 273 24.47 -14.16 14.28
N TYR A 274 23.75 -13.04 14.36
CA TYR A 274 22.60 -12.77 13.50
C TYR A 274 23.04 -12.27 12.13
N LEU A 275 22.42 -12.80 11.07
CA LEU A 275 22.63 -12.33 9.70
C LEU A 275 22.27 -10.85 9.54
N ALA A 276 21.23 -10.40 10.24
CA ALA A 276 20.76 -9.02 10.33
C ALA A 276 21.73 -8.05 11.07
N HIS A 277 22.82 -8.54 11.67
CA HIS A 277 23.69 -7.71 12.52
C HIS A 277 24.24 -6.46 11.82
N ALA A 278 24.73 -6.62 10.59
CA ALA A 278 25.34 -5.52 9.84
C ALA A 278 24.32 -4.41 9.54
N GLU A 279 23.13 -4.80 9.09
CA GLU A 279 22.01 -3.89 8.84
C GLU A 279 21.56 -3.18 10.12
N ALA A 280 21.34 -3.93 11.20
CA ALA A 280 20.87 -3.37 12.47
C ALA A 280 21.85 -2.35 13.10
N ARG A 281 23.16 -2.50 12.88
CA ARG A 281 24.17 -1.52 13.31
C ARG A 281 24.23 -0.27 12.43
N GLY A 282 23.69 -0.35 11.21
CA GLY A 282 23.66 0.74 10.25
C GLY A 282 22.47 1.68 10.41
N VAL A 283 21.49 1.35 11.24
CA VAL A 283 20.24 2.10 11.39
C VAL A 283 19.99 2.58 12.82
N ASP A 284 19.37 3.74 12.96
CA ASP A 284 18.87 4.29 14.23
C ASP A 284 17.33 4.35 14.18
N PRO A 285 16.61 3.53 14.95
CA PRO A 285 15.14 3.51 14.96
C PRO A 285 14.49 4.85 15.31
N SER A 286 15.20 5.81 15.91
CA SER A 286 14.68 7.16 16.15
C SER A 286 14.73 8.07 14.92
N GLN A 287 15.54 7.72 13.92
CA GLN A 287 15.79 8.55 12.74
C GLN A 287 15.21 7.96 11.46
N GLU A 288 15.31 6.63 11.29
CA GLU A 288 14.92 5.96 10.05
C GLU A 288 14.65 4.46 10.20
N THR A 289 14.07 3.89 9.15
CA THR A 289 13.91 2.44 8.96
C THR A 289 15.09 1.85 8.17
N PRO A 290 15.31 0.52 8.19
CA PRO A 290 16.10 -0.13 7.15
C PRO A 290 15.40 -0.07 5.78
N SER A 291 16.02 -0.66 4.76
CA SER A 291 15.40 -0.79 3.44
C SER A 291 14.16 -1.68 3.51
N GLN A 292 13.08 -1.26 2.85
CA GLN A 292 11.79 -1.95 2.90
C GLN A 292 11.58 -2.77 1.62
N PHE A 293 12.03 -4.03 1.63
CA PHE A 293 11.85 -4.92 0.48
C PHE A 293 10.43 -5.50 0.43
N ASP A 294 9.95 -6.05 1.54
CA ASP A 294 8.64 -6.70 1.59
C ASP A 294 7.46 -5.73 1.42
N ALA A 295 7.56 -4.53 1.98
CA ALA A 295 6.52 -3.50 1.82
C ALA A 295 6.35 -3.10 0.34
N ALA A 296 7.41 -3.21 -0.48
CA ALA A 296 7.32 -2.97 -1.90
C ALA A 296 6.51 -4.06 -2.63
N ALA A 297 6.58 -5.32 -2.18
CA ALA A 297 5.75 -6.40 -2.72
C ALA A 297 4.26 -6.21 -2.35
N VAL A 298 3.96 -5.76 -1.13
CA VAL A 298 2.59 -5.38 -0.73
C VAL A 298 2.06 -4.23 -1.58
N ALA A 299 2.87 -3.20 -1.81
CA ALA A 299 2.48 -2.07 -2.65
C ALA A 299 2.25 -2.48 -4.11
N LEU A 300 3.13 -3.34 -4.65
CA LEU A 300 2.96 -3.92 -5.97
C LEU A 300 1.64 -4.72 -6.06
N ALA A 301 1.30 -5.49 -5.04
CA ALA A 301 0.05 -6.23 -4.97
C ALA A 301 -1.17 -5.30 -5.01
N ALA A 302 -1.19 -4.26 -4.17
CA ALA A 302 -2.26 -3.28 -4.13
C ALA A 302 -2.44 -2.56 -5.47
N GLN A 303 -1.33 -2.19 -6.12
CA GLN A 303 -1.37 -1.57 -7.45
C GLN A 303 -1.92 -2.51 -8.52
N GLN A 304 -1.45 -3.76 -8.57
CA GLN A 304 -1.90 -4.75 -9.56
C GLN A 304 -3.37 -5.15 -9.36
N ALA A 305 -3.85 -5.12 -8.12
CA ALA A 305 -5.26 -5.33 -7.81
C ALA A 305 -6.13 -4.09 -8.05
N GLY A 306 -5.53 -2.93 -8.34
CA GLY A 306 -6.24 -1.69 -8.62
C GLY A 306 -6.82 -0.99 -7.39
N VAL A 307 -6.30 -1.27 -6.19
CA VAL A 307 -6.86 -0.81 -4.91
C VAL A 307 -5.97 0.17 -4.13
N GLY A 308 -4.99 0.80 -4.78
CA GLY A 308 -4.14 1.82 -4.16
C GLY A 308 -2.85 2.08 -4.94
N MET A 309 -2.18 3.18 -4.61
CA MET A 309 -0.76 3.49 -4.90
C MET A 309 -0.28 3.16 -6.31
N GLN A 310 -0.64 4.00 -7.29
CA GLN A 310 -0.24 3.84 -8.69
C GLN A 310 1.12 4.50 -8.98
N HIS A 311 2.16 4.09 -8.24
CA HIS A 311 3.48 4.72 -8.29
C HIS A 311 4.57 3.78 -8.82
N LEU A 312 4.30 2.50 -8.96
CA LEU A 312 5.27 1.51 -9.41
C LEU A 312 5.14 1.27 -10.92
N HIS A 313 6.27 1.35 -11.63
CA HIS A 313 6.34 0.90 -13.00
C HIS A 313 6.59 -0.61 -13.04
N SER A 314 5.79 -1.33 -13.84
CA SER A 314 5.93 -2.76 -14.06
C SER A 314 6.29 -3.06 -15.51
N TRP A 315 7.17 -4.03 -15.72
CA TRP A 315 7.54 -4.55 -17.04
C TRP A 315 7.30 -6.05 -17.08
N GLU A 316 6.88 -6.55 -18.24
CA GLU A 316 6.83 -8.00 -18.47
C GLU A 316 8.22 -8.49 -18.88
N LEU A 317 8.77 -9.41 -18.09
CA LEU A 317 10.07 -10.01 -18.32
C LEU A 317 9.95 -11.53 -18.33
N HIS A 318 10.76 -12.18 -19.16
CA HIS A 318 10.88 -13.64 -19.16
C HIS A 318 11.89 -14.08 -18.08
N LEU A 319 11.45 -14.09 -16.82
CA LEU A 319 12.32 -14.44 -15.71
C LEU A 319 12.60 -15.96 -15.66
N ASN A 320 13.76 -16.34 -15.14
CA ASN A 320 14.10 -17.66 -14.64
C ASN A 320 15.10 -17.52 -13.48
N PHE A 321 15.39 -18.62 -12.79
CA PHE A 321 16.35 -18.66 -11.69
C PHE A 321 17.43 -19.72 -11.97
N THR A 322 18.69 -19.49 -11.57
CA THR A 322 19.73 -20.53 -11.54
C THR A 322 19.52 -21.46 -10.33
N ASP A 323 20.20 -22.61 -10.31
CA ASP A 323 20.12 -23.55 -9.18
C ASP A 323 20.67 -22.94 -7.88
N ASP A 324 21.54 -21.93 -7.99
CA ASP A 324 22.12 -21.19 -6.86
C ASP A 324 21.31 -19.93 -6.49
N GLY A 325 20.14 -19.70 -7.09
CA GLY A 325 19.21 -18.63 -6.71
C GLY A 325 19.40 -17.27 -7.39
N TYR A 326 20.22 -17.19 -8.45
CA TYR A 326 20.36 -15.96 -9.24
C TYR A 326 19.18 -15.77 -10.19
N SER A 327 18.72 -14.52 -10.35
CA SER A 327 17.75 -14.15 -11.39
C SER A 327 18.39 -14.11 -12.78
N VAL A 328 17.68 -14.63 -13.78
CA VAL A 328 18.13 -14.75 -15.16
C VAL A 328 17.02 -14.26 -16.09
N LEU A 329 17.33 -13.33 -16.99
CA LEU A 329 16.49 -12.93 -18.12
C LEU A 329 16.96 -13.67 -19.40
N PRO A 330 16.13 -13.93 -20.43
CA PRO A 330 16.60 -14.63 -21.62
C PRO A 330 17.38 -13.65 -22.50
N ASP A 331 18.20 -14.18 -23.40
CA ASP A 331 19.13 -13.48 -24.30
C ASP A 331 20.48 -13.03 -23.72
N SER A 332 21.08 -13.84 -22.84
CA SER A 332 22.54 -13.79 -22.75
C SER A 332 23.20 -15.11 -22.39
N THR A 333 24.29 -15.42 -23.09
CA THR A 333 25.15 -16.58 -22.86
C THR A 333 26.12 -16.39 -21.70
N SER A 334 25.96 -15.34 -20.88
CA SER A 334 26.74 -15.11 -19.65
C SER A 334 25.97 -14.25 -18.64
N LEU A 335 26.05 -14.61 -17.34
CA LEU A 335 25.46 -13.88 -16.20
C LEU A 335 25.73 -12.35 -16.21
N ALA A 336 26.82 -11.92 -16.84
CA ALA A 336 27.23 -10.51 -16.92
C ALA A 336 26.48 -9.69 -17.98
N LYS A 337 25.73 -10.32 -18.89
CA LYS A 337 24.95 -9.65 -19.96
C LYS A 337 23.44 -9.77 -19.78
N THR A 338 23.00 -10.30 -18.64
CA THR A 338 21.61 -10.69 -18.37
C THR A 338 20.84 -9.75 -17.44
N LEU A 339 21.47 -8.64 -17.06
CA LEU A 339 21.01 -7.78 -15.99
C LEU A 339 20.72 -6.38 -16.48
N LEU A 340 19.74 -5.75 -15.84
CA LEU A 340 19.35 -4.38 -16.14
C LEU A 340 20.40 -3.43 -15.56
N PRO A 341 20.89 -2.42 -16.31
CA PRO A 341 21.76 -1.40 -15.75
C PRO A 341 20.93 -0.56 -14.77
N CYS A 342 21.18 -0.74 -13.47
CA CYS A 342 20.47 -0.01 -12.42
C CYS A 342 21.47 0.85 -11.66
N SER A 343 21.09 2.11 -11.41
CA SER A 343 21.84 3.01 -10.54
C SER A 343 20.94 3.54 -9.45
N THR A 344 21.48 3.67 -8.23
CA THR A 344 20.86 4.45 -7.15
C THR A 344 21.16 5.94 -7.27
N THR A 345 22.15 6.32 -8.08
CA THR A 345 22.54 7.72 -8.28
C THR A 345 21.70 8.37 -9.38
N THR A 346 21.23 9.60 -9.12
CA THR A 346 20.47 10.45 -10.04
C THR A 346 21.30 10.96 -11.24
N GLU A 347 22.38 10.27 -11.62
CA GLU A 347 23.20 10.71 -12.73
C GLU A 347 22.49 10.42 -14.05
N ARG A 348 22.19 11.49 -14.79
CA ARG A 348 21.74 11.46 -16.18
C ARG A 348 22.84 10.84 -17.04
N GLY A 349 22.86 9.52 -17.15
CA GLY A 349 23.62 8.79 -18.16
C GLY A 349 22.91 8.82 -19.52
N SER A 350 23.67 9.10 -20.58
CA SER A 350 23.17 9.18 -21.96
C SER A 350 22.59 7.85 -22.48
N PRO A 351 21.52 7.88 -23.28
CA PRO A 351 20.78 6.68 -23.69
C PRO A 351 21.36 6.03 -24.95
N HIS A 352 22.53 5.38 -24.92
CA HIS A 352 22.95 4.51 -26.03
C HIS A 352 23.90 3.40 -25.55
N GLU A 353 23.54 2.13 -25.77
CA GLU A 353 24.40 1.11 -26.44
C GLU A 353 23.88 -0.35 -26.40
N THR A 354 22.86 -0.72 -25.61
CA THR A 354 22.58 -2.17 -25.38
C THR A 354 21.38 -2.76 -26.12
N GLY A 355 20.66 -2.03 -26.97
CA GLY A 355 19.51 -2.58 -27.73
C GLY A 355 18.28 -2.93 -26.90
N TRP A 356 18.35 -2.81 -25.57
CA TRP A 356 17.19 -2.66 -24.70
C TRP A 356 16.62 -1.25 -24.89
N PRO A 357 15.29 -1.03 -24.74
CA PRO A 357 14.76 0.33 -24.65
C PRO A 357 15.61 1.09 -23.62
N ALA A 358 16.09 2.27 -23.98
CA ALA A 358 16.99 3.09 -23.17
C ALA A 358 16.31 3.66 -21.90
N THR A 359 15.44 2.88 -21.26
CA THR A 359 14.49 3.27 -20.24
C THR A 359 14.26 2.20 -19.16
N VAL A 360 14.92 1.04 -19.22
CA VAL A 360 14.91 0.11 -18.06
C VAL A 360 15.87 0.57 -16.95
N ALA A 361 16.75 1.53 -17.24
CA ALA A 361 17.50 2.32 -16.26
C ALA A 361 16.62 3.39 -15.59
N MET A 362 15.45 3.00 -15.10
CA MET A 362 14.62 3.83 -14.24
C MET A 362 14.25 3.02 -13.01
N ALA A 363 15.28 2.66 -12.25
CA ALA A 363 15.12 2.26 -10.86
C ALA A 363 14.52 3.47 -10.14
N TRP A 364 13.19 3.46 -9.98
CA TRP A 364 12.46 4.40 -9.15
C TRP A 364 12.87 5.87 -9.36
N LYS A 365 12.23 6.53 -10.31
CA LYS A 365 12.33 8.00 -10.38
C LYS A 365 11.98 8.59 -9.00
N SER A 366 12.73 9.63 -8.61
CA SER A 366 12.61 10.27 -7.28
C SER A 366 11.16 10.61 -6.86
N PRO A 367 10.29 11.15 -7.75
CA PRO A 367 8.90 11.43 -7.40
C PRO A 367 8.10 10.17 -7.03
N GLU A 368 8.23 9.10 -7.81
CA GLU A 368 7.52 7.84 -7.62
C GLU A 368 7.96 7.13 -6.32
N ARG A 369 9.28 7.12 -6.05
CA ARG A 369 9.87 6.70 -4.76
C ARG A 369 9.29 7.51 -3.61
N ALA A 370 9.25 8.84 -3.75
CA ALA A 370 8.76 9.73 -2.71
C ALA A 370 7.28 9.48 -2.40
N ASN A 371 6.44 9.39 -3.44
CA ASN A 371 5.01 9.14 -3.27
C ASN A 371 4.73 7.81 -2.57
N PHE A 372 5.42 6.74 -2.95
CA PHE A 372 5.27 5.47 -2.23
C PHE A 372 5.73 5.55 -0.78
N LEU A 373 6.82 6.27 -0.48
CA LEU A 373 7.25 6.49 0.90
C LEU A 373 6.24 7.34 1.70
N ASP A 374 5.59 8.31 1.05
CA ASP A 374 4.49 9.08 1.65
C ASP A 374 3.29 8.17 1.97
N ASP A 375 2.87 7.33 1.02
CA ASP A 375 1.77 6.38 1.23
C ASP A 375 2.09 5.34 2.31
N LEU A 376 3.31 4.78 2.28
CA LEU A 376 3.78 3.82 3.28
C LEU A 376 3.76 4.45 4.68
N ALA A 377 4.27 5.68 4.83
CA ALA A 377 4.26 6.39 6.10
C ALA A 377 2.81 6.64 6.58
N THR A 378 1.96 7.15 5.69
CA THR A 378 0.57 7.49 6.00
C THR A 378 -0.22 6.27 6.47
N VAL A 379 -0.12 5.17 5.71
CA VAL A 379 -0.80 3.90 6.06
C VAL A 379 -0.23 3.30 7.34
N LEU A 380 1.10 3.34 7.55
CA LEU A 380 1.71 2.83 8.79
C LEU A 380 1.34 3.66 10.00
N ALA A 381 1.21 4.98 9.86
CA ALA A 381 0.72 5.89 10.89
C ALA A 381 -0.77 5.65 11.19
N GLY A 382 -1.49 4.94 10.31
CA GLY A 382 -2.92 4.67 10.42
C GLY A 382 -3.78 5.91 10.15
N GLU A 383 -3.28 6.82 9.34
CA GLU A 383 -4.04 7.95 8.79
C GLU A 383 -4.63 7.55 7.42
N GLU A 384 -5.81 8.07 7.07
CA GLU A 384 -6.34 7.89 5.70
C GLU A 384 -5.49 8.72 4.73
N SER A 385 -5.14 8.16 3.56
CA SER A 385 -4.29 8.87 2.61
C SER A 385 -4.96 10.17 2.15
N THR A 386 -4.28 11.29 2.39
CA THR A 386 -4.81 12.64 2.09
C THR A 386 -4.91 12.93 0.58
N HIS A 387 -4.51 11.99 -0.27
CA HIS A 387 -4.53 12.14 -1.74
C HIS A 387 -5.94 12.04 -2.36
N GLY A 388 -7.00 11.91 -1.56
CA GLY A 388 -8.41 11.96 -2.00
C GLY A 388 -9.23 13.16 -1.53
N ASP A 389 -8.73 13.99 -0.60
CA ASP A 389 -9.60 14.78 0.27
C ASP A 389 -9.62 16.30 0.00
N VAL A 390 -9.57 16.68 -1.27
CA VAL A 390 -9.83 18.07 -1.70
C VAL A 390 -11.32 18.45 -1.52
N THR A 391 -12.21 17.46 -1.42
CA THR A 391 -13.67 17.62 -1.38
C THR A 391 -14.18 18.22 -0.06
N TRP A 392 -13.69 17.79 1.10
CA TRP A 392 -14.17 18.31 2.39
C TRP A 392 -13.78 19.78 2.63
N SER A 393 -12.59 20.18 2.19
CA SER A 393 -12.12 21.57 2.28
C SER A 393 -12.99 22.51 1.42
N LEU A 394 -13.43 22.06 0.25
CA LEU A 394 -14.32 22.80 -0.63
C LEU A 394 -15.75 22.91 -0.09
N ILE A 395 -16.26 21.85 0.56
CA ILE A 395 -17.57 21.87 1.23
C ILE A 395 -17.56 22.87 2.39
N GLY A 396 -16.51 22.89 3.21
CA GLY A 396 -16.35 23.86 4.31
C GLY A 396 -16.31 25.31 3.81
N LEU A 397 -15.50 25.59 2.78
CA LEU A 397 -15.42 26.91 2.14
C LEU A 397 -16.77 27.35 1.52
N PHE A 398 -17.53 26.40 0.97
CA PHE A 398 -18.85 26.67 0.39
C PHE A 398 -19.89 27.09 1.44
N PHE A 399 -19.92 26.43 2.62
CA PHE A 399 -20.83 26.83 3.71
C PHE A 399 -20.48 28.21 4.27
N ILE A 400 -19.18 28.54 4.37
CA ILE A 400 -18.73 29.88 4.76
C ILE A 400 -19.21 30.93 3.74
N PHE A 401 -19.11 30.63 2.44
CA PHE A 401 -19.55 31.53 1.37
C PHE A 401 -21.08 31.72 1.37
N LEU A 402 -21.86 30.66 1.58
CA LEU A 402 -23.32 30.72 1.70
C LEU A 402 -23.78 31.56 2.90
N ALA A 403 -23.14 31.35 4.06
CA ALA A 403 -23.42 32.14 5.25
C ALA A 403 -23.11 33.63 5.03
N ALA A 404 -21.97 33.94 4.43
CA ALA A 404 -21.60 35.32 4.08
C ALA A 404 -22.61 35.96 3.10
N THR A 405 -23.07 35.20 2.11
CA THR A 405 -24.04 35.68 1.12
C THR A 405 -25.42 35.91 1.76
N ALA A 406 -25.86 35.03 2.64
CA ALA A 406 -27.12 35.19 3.38
C ALA A 406 -27.10 36.41 4.30
N VAL A 407 -25.99 36.64 5.00
CA VAL A 407 -25.79 37.84 5.84
C VAL A 407 -25.83 39.12 4.99
N MET A 408 -25.19 39.10 3.82
CA MET A 408 -25.22 40.24 2.89
C MET A 408 -26.64 40.54 2.41
N TYR A 409 -27.42 39.52 2.03
CA TYR A 409 -28.83 39.70 1.63
C TYR A 409 -29.72 40.20 2.78
N MET A 410 -29.50 39.73 4.01
CA MET A 410 -30.23 40.23 5.17
C MET A 410 -29.93 41.71 5.46
N HIS A 411 -28.68 42.16 5.27
CA HIS A 411 -28.32 43.56 5.42
C HIS A 411 -28.89 44.45 4.33
N ILE A 412 -28.90 43.98 3.08
CA ILE A 412 -29.53 44.70 1.97
C ILE A 412 -31.05 44.79 2.16
N GLY A 413 -31.69 43.70 2.62
CA GLY A 413 -33.12 43.68 2.94
C GLY A 413 -33.51 44.69 4.02
N ARG A 414 -32.74 44.74 5.12
CA ARG A 414 -32.96 45.75 6.19
C ARG A 414 -32.74 47.18 5.71
N ALA A 415 -31.71 47.42 4.90
CA ALA A 415 -31.45 48.75 4.34
C ALA A 415 -32.56 49.23 3.37
N LEU A 416 -33.24 48.29 2.70
CA LEU A 416 -34.39 48.59 1.85
C LEU A 416 -35.67 48.84 2.66
N ASP A 417 -35.90 48.08 3.73
CA ASP A 417 -37.04 48.29 4.63
C ASP A 417 -36.95 49.63 5.38
N ASP A 418 -35.76 50.02 5.84
CA ASP A 418 -35.54 51.30 6.52
C ASP A 418 -35.63 52.52 5.55
N GLY A 419 -35.52 52.28 4.24
CA GLY A 419 -35.61 53.31 3.19
C GLY A 419 -37.04 53.60 2.69
N ILE A 420 -38.01 52.72 2.94
CA ILE A 420 -39.39 52.82 2.42
C ILE A 420 -40.34 53.32 3.53
N GLY A 421 -39.93 54.37 4.25
CA GLY A 421 -40.81 55.12 5.14
C GLY A 421 -41.60 56.21 4.39
N MET A 422 -42.45 55.86 3.42
CA MET A 422 -43.33 56.85 2.78
C MET A 422 -44.57 57.12 3.65
N GLN A 423 -44.63 58.34 4.18
CA GLN A 423 -45.77 58.93 4.88
C GLN A 423 -47.05 58.89 4.01
N HIS A 424 -48.07 58.15 4.46
CA HIS A 424 -49.41 58.22 3.90
C HIS A 424 -50.09 59.55 4.29
N ARG A 425 -50.30 60.45 3.32
CA ARG A 425 -51.31 61.52 3.43
C ARG A 425 -52.70 60.94 3.10
N PRO A 426 -53.76 61.23 3.87
CA PRO A 426 -55.11 60.77 3.57
C PRO A 426 -55.78 61.67 2.50
N MET A 427 -56.48 61.05 1.54
CA MET A 427 -57.37 61.76 0.61
C MET A 427 -58.76 62.03 1.25
N PRO A 428 -59.46 63.12 0.88
CA PRO A 428 -60.77 63.46 1.44
C PRO A 428 -61.93 62.71 0.76
N LYS A 429 -63.00 62.51 1.53
CA LYS A 429 -64.24 61.81 1.20
C LYS A 429 -65.10 62.54 0.15
N ARG A 430 -65.75 61.76 -0.70
CA ARG A 430 -66.85 62.16 -1.62
C ARG A 430 -68.04 62.72 -0.85
N PHE A 431 -68.66 63.77 -1.38
CA PHE A 431 -70.04 64.16 -1.10
C PHE A 431 -70.92 64.03 -2.35
N SER A 432 -72.20 63.78 -2.10
CA SER A 432 -73.29 63.42 -3.00
C SER A 432 -73.95 64.61 -3.72
N HIS A 433 -74.59 64.28 -4.84
CA HIS A 433 -75.80 64.86 -5.47
C HIS A 433 -76.17 66.34 -5.24
N SER A 434 -76.34 67.09 -6.34
CA SER A 434 -77.65 67.52 -6.89
C SER A 434 -77.59 68.88 -7.63
N GLU A 435 -78.37 68.95 -8.72
CA GLU A 435 -79.01 70.13 -9.34
C GLU A 435 -78.26 71.03 -10.36
N ILE A 436 -78.85 71.06 -11.58
CA ILE A 436 -79.40 72.22 -12.34
C ILE A 436 -78.49 73.48 -12.35
N HIS A 437 -77.96 73.97 -13.48
CA HIS A 437 -78.63 74.37 -14.74
C HIS A 437 -77.62 74.43 -15.89
#